data_AF-A0AAE1IQB6-F1
#
_entry.id   AF-A0AAE1IQB6-F1
#
_cell.length_a   1.000
_cell.length_b   1.000
_cell.length_c   1.000
_cell.angle_alpha   90.00
_cell.angle_beta   90.00
_cell.angle_gamma   90.00
#
_symmetry.space_group_name_H-M   'P 1'
#
loop_
_entity.id
_entity.type
_entity.pdbx_description
1 polymer ?
#
loop_
_entity_poly.entity_id
_entity_poly.type
_entity_poly.pdbx_seq_one_letter_code
_entity_poly.pdbx_strand_id
1 'polypeptide(L)'
;MEMEPGEKEKEPITAASEELSREFKTLVNTEDLHSLEQLQHTILGRLQDSNAVLSHFNEFSENCFAEISGDISRNTRLLKSMKSDLDYIFLKLRSMKSKLSATYPDAFPDYSANEVVDERPDLEVPK
;
A
#
# COMPACT_ATOMS: atom_id res chain seq x y z
N MET A 1 -29.58 79.23 24.79
CA MET A 1 -29.33 79.05 23.34
C MET A 1 -30.02 77.76 22.98
N GLU A 2 -31.17 77.83 22.31
CA GLU A 2 -31.95 76.64 22.00
C GLU A 2 -31.23 75.85 20.91
N MET A 3 -30.96 74.57 21.17
CA MET A 3 -30.38 73.65 20.19
C MET A 3 -31.36 73.44 19.04
N GLU A 4 -30.87 73.61 17.81
CA GLU A 4 -31.61 73.41 16.56
C GLU A 4 -32.29 72.02 16.55
N PRO A 5 -33.55 71.92 16.08
CA PRO A 5 -34.32 70.68 16.15
C PRO A 5 -33.66 69.48 15.43
N GLY A 6 -32.78 69.74 14.45
CA GLY A 6 -32.00 68.71 13.75
C GLY A 6 -30.73 68.21 14.48
N GLU A 7 -30.27 68.90 15.54
CA GLU A 7 -29.16 68.41 16.38
C GLU A 7 -29.64 67.43 17.45
N LYS A 8 -30.85 67.65 18.00
CA LYS A 8 -31.47 66.77 19.00
C LYS A 8 -31.82 65.37 18.47
N GLU A 9 -32.03 65.23 17.16
CA GLU A 9 -32.30 63.93 16.51
C GLU A 9 -31.02 63.19 16.10
N LYS A 10 -29.90 63.89 15.92
CA LYS A 10 -28.62 63.28 15.55
C LYS A 10 -27.97 62.54 16.70
N GLU A 11 -27.98 63.11 17.91
CA GLU A 11 -27.43 62.49 19.12
C GLU A 11 -27.95 61.07 19.40
N PRO A 12 -29.28 60.80 19.41
CA PRO A 12 -29.81 59.46 19.66
C PRO A 12 -29.46 58.46 18.55
N ILE A 13 -29.33 58.92 17.30
CA ILE A 13 -28.93 58.07 16.17
C ILE A 13 -27.44 57.69 16.28
N THR A 14 -26.56 58.63 16.64
CA THR A 14 -25.15 58.32 16.92
C THR A 14 -25.01 57.39 18.12
N ALA A 15 -25.76 57.62 19.20
CA ALA A 15 -25.74 56.75 20.38
C ALA A 15 -26.21 55.32 20.06
N ALA A 16 -27.29 55.19 19.26
CA ALA A 16 -27.77 53.90 18.80
C ALA A 16 -26.76 53.20 17.87
N SER A 17 -26.11 53.95 16.98
CA SER A 17 -25.07 53.41 16.10
C SER A 17 -23.82 52.96 16.87
N GLU A 18 -23.44 53.67 17.93
CA GLU A 18 -22.34 53.29 18.82
C GLU A 18 -22.66 52.03 19.62
N GLU A 19 -23.89 51.92 20.14
CA GLU A 19 -24.36 50.73 20.86
C GLU A 19 -24.38 49.50 19.94
N LEU A 20 -24.92 49.66 18.73
CA LEU A 20 -24.98 48.60 17.73
C LEU A 20 -23.57 48.18 17.30
N SER A 21 -22.63 49.12 17.16
CA SER A 21 -21.23 48.83 16.86
C SER A 21 -20.49 48.16 18.03
N ARG A 22 -20.86 48.45 19.28
CA ARG A 22 -20.36 47.73 20.47
C ARG A 22 -20.82 46.27 20.47
N GLU A 23 -22.11 46.02 20.28
CA GLU A 23 -22.64 44.65 20.20
C GLU A 23 -22.09 43.89 18.98
N PHE A 24 -21.81 44.58 17.87
CA PHE A 24 -21.17 43.91 16.74
C PHE A 24 -19.74 43.43 17.04
N LYS A 25 -19.03 44.11 17.95
CA LYS A 25 -17.68 43.71 18.40
C LYS A 25 -17.70 42.54 19.39
N THR A 26 -18.80 42.33 20.12
CA THR A 26 -18.93 41.20 21.04
C THR A 26 -19.27 39.89 20.31
N LEU A 27 -19.83 39.98 19.10
CA LEU A 27 -20.14 38.82 18.24
C LEU A 27 -18.91 38.05 17.76
N VAL A 28 -17.72 38.67 17.76
CA VAL A 28 -16.48 38.04 17.30
C VAL A 28 -15.49 38.00 18.45
N ASN A 29 -15.26 36.81 19.00
CA ASN A 29 -14.21 36.60 19.97
C ASN A 29 -12.85 36.51 19.25
N THR A 30 -12.04 37.56 19.41
CA THR A 30 -10.69 37.64 18.83
C THR A 30 -9.72 36.60 19.40
N GLU A 31 -9.92 36.17 20.65
CA GLU A 31 -9.11 35.14 21.28
C GLU A 31 -9.39 33.76 20.67
N ASP A 32 -10.67 33.47 20.38
CA ASP A 32 -11.06 32.24 19.70
C ASP A 32 -10.54 32.21 18.26
N LEU A 33 -10.55 33.35 17.55
CA LEU A 33 -9.97 33.46 16.21
C LEU A 33 -8.46 33.20 16.20
N HIS A 34 -7.73 33.77 17.16
CA HIS A 34 -6.29 33.54 17.28
C HIS A 34 -5.99 32.09 17.68
N SER A 35 -6.80 31.51 18.56
CA SER A 35 -6.69 30.09 18.93
C SER A 35 -6.96 29.17 17.73
N LEU A 36 -7.94 29.51 16.90
CA LEU A 36 -8.24 28.79 15.66
C LEU A 36 -7.07 28.90 14.67
N GLU A 37 -6.48 30.09 14.51
CA GLU A 37 -5.31 30.30 13.67
C GLU A 37 -4.11 29.46 14.13
N GLN A 38 -3.82 29.45 15.44
CA GLN A 38 -2.74 28.61 15.99
C GLN A 38 -3.00 27.12 15.77
N LEU A 39 -4.25 26.68 15.95
CA LEU A 39 -4.63 25.30 15.69
C LEU A 39 -4.43 24.94 14.22
N GLN A 40 -4.81 25.82 13.30
CA GLN A 40 -4.60 25.62 11.86
C GLN A 40 -3.11 25.52 11.50
N HIS A 41 -2.25 26.38 12.05
CA HIS A 41 -0.81 26.28 11.85
C HIS A 41 -0.23 24.97 12.39
N THR A 42 -0.71 24.53 13.56
CA THR A 42 -0.29 23.26 14.15
C THR A 42 -0.71 22.08 13.28
N ILE A 43 -1.96 22.08 12.79
CA ILE A 43 -2.47 21.04 11.88
C ILE A 43 -1.65 21.04 10.58
N LEU A 44 -1.40 22.21 10.00
CA LEU A 44 -0.63 22.35 8.77
C LEU A 44 0.78 21.77 8.93
N GLY A 45 1.50 22.14 10.00
CA GLY A 45 2.83 21.61 10.27
C GLY A 45 2.84 20.08 10.40
N ARG A 46 1.88 19.51 11.15
CA ARG A 46 1.75 18.05 11.28
C ARG A 46 1.45 17.35 9.96
N LEU A 47 0.64 17.96 9.10
CA LEU A 47 0.35 17.42 7.77
C LEU A 47 1.56 17.49 6.86
N GLN A 48 2.35 18.56 6.94
CA GLN A 48 3.60 18.71 6.19
C GLN A 48 4.63 17.66 6.64
N ASP A 49 4.82 17.50 7.94
CA ASP A 49 5.72 16.48 8.51
C ASP A 49 5.32 15.07 8.08
N SER A 50 4.02 14.75 8.18
CA SER A 50 3.48 13.45 7.76
C SER A 50 3.72 13.20 6.26
N ASN A 51 3.49 14.22 5.42
CA ASN A 51 3.70 14.10 3.99
C ASN A 51 5.18 13.91 3.63
N ALA A 52 6.10 14.55 4.34
CA ALA A 52 7.54 14.34 4.17
C ALA A 52 7.94 12.90 4.51
N VAL A 53 7.42 12.36 5.63
CA VAL A 53 7.67 10.96 6.03
C VAL A 53 7.11 9.98 5.00
N LEU A 54 5.89 10.20 4.52
CA LEU A 54 5.27 9.35 3.49
C LEU A 54 6.03 9.40 2.16
N SER A 55 6.50 10.58 1.77
CA SER A 55 7.30 10.74 0.54
C SER A 55 8.61 9.94 0.63
N HIS A 56 9.32 10.06 1.75
CA HIS A 56 10.55 9.29 1.99
C HIS A 56 10.27 7.78 2.07
N PHE A 57 9.16 7.38 2.71
CA PHE A 57 8.76 5.97 2.75
C PHE A 57 8.47 5.42 1.35
N ASN A 58 7.76 6.18 0.51
CA ASN A 58 7.44 5.77 -0.85
C ASN A 58 8.72 5.56 -1.66
N GLU A 59 9.64 6.53 -1.65
CA GLU A 59 10.94 6.43 -2.32
C GLU A 59 11.77 5.24 -1.81
N PHE A 60 11.87 5.07 -0.50
CA PHE A 60 12.58 3.94 0.10
C PHE A 60 11.97 2.59 -0.31
N SER A 61 10.65 2.49 -0.27
CA SER A 61 9.93 1.25 -0.60
C SER A 61 10.08 0.89 -2.08
N GLU A 62 10.07 1.88 -2.96
CA GLU A 62 10.29 1.71 -4.40
C GLU A 62 11.73 1.23 -4.66
N ASN A 63 12.72 1.86 -4.05
CA ASN A 63 14.13 1.48 -4.20
C ASN A 63 14.40 0.06 -3.69
N CYS A 64 13.88 -0.30 -2.51
CA CYS A 64 14.00 -1.65 -1.95
C CYS A 64 13.36 -2.71 -2.87
N PHE A 65 12.18 -2.40 -3.43
CA PHE A 65 11.52 -3.29 -4.37
C PHE A 65 12.33 -3.43 -5.68
N ALA A 66 12.84 -2.32 -6.23
CA ALA A 66 13.64 -2.34 -7.44
C ALA A 66 14.92 -3.17 -7.29
N GLU A 67 15.57 -3.10 -6.13
CA GLU A 67 16.77 -3.89 -5.81
C GLU A 67 16.49 -5.40 -5.80
N ILE A 68 15.40 -5.83 -5.15
CA ILE A 68 15.15 -7.26 -4.89
C ILE A 68 14.33 -7.94 -6.01
N SER A 69 13.45 -7.19 -6.69
CA SER A 69 12.50 -7.75 -7.68
C SER A 69 13.19 -8.46 -8.85
N GLY A 70 14.35 -7.95 -9.30
CA GLY A 70 15.16 -8.54 -10.36
C GLY A 70 15.66 -9.94 -10.00
N ASP A 71 16.18 -10.10 -8.79
CA ASP A 71 16.72 -11.37 -8.31
C ASP A 71 15.62 -12.40 -8.06
N ILE A 72 14.49 -11.99 -7.49
CA ILE A 72 13.32 -12.87 -7.37
C ILE A 72 12.86 -13.38 -8.74
N SER A 73 12.76 -12.48 -9.73
CA SER A 73 12.37 -12.84 -11.10
C SER A 73 13.36 -13.82 -11.74
N ARG A 74 14.66 -13.56 -11.59
CA ARG A 74 15.73 -14.44 -12.07
C ARG A 74 15.68 -15.82 -11.42
N ASN A 75 15.58 -15.86 -10.09
CA ASN A 75 15.53 -17.11 -9.32
C ASN A 75 14.27 -17.92 -9.66
N THR A 76 13.13 -17.26 -9.85
CA THR A 76 11.88 -17.90 -10.28
C THR A 76 12.03 -18.55 -11.67
N ARG A 77 12.70 -17.87 -12.61
CA ARG A 77 12.98 -18.43 -13.94
C ARG A 77 13.91 -19.65 -13.85
N LEU A 78 14.96 -19.57 -13.03
CA LEU A 78 15.88 -20.68 -12.80
C LEU A 78 15.15 -21.91 -12.24
N LEU A 79 14.32 -21.73 -11.20
CA LEU A 79 13.53 -22.81 -10.61
C LEU A 79 12.59 -23.47 -11.63
N LYS A 80 11.96 -22.69 -12.52
CA LYS A 80 11.13 -23.23 -13.61
C LYS A 80 11.94 -24.05 -14.61
N SER A 81 13.15 -23.61 -14.96
CA SER A 81 14.06 -24.37 -15.82
C SER A 81 14.46 -25.69 -15.15
N MET A 82 14.93 -25.64 -13.91
CA MET A 82 15.34 -26.82 -13.15
C MET A 82 14.20 -27.84 -13.00
N LYS A 83 12.97 -27.35 -12.76
CA LYS A 83 11.79 -28.23 -12.74
C LYS A 83 11.62 -28.95 -14.08
N SER A 84 11.69 -28.22 -15.19
CA SER A 84 11.52 -28.78 -16.54
C SER A 84 12.61 -29.81 -16.86
N ASP A 85 13.86 -29.54 -16.44
CA ASP A 85 14.97 -30.48 -16.60
C ASP A 85 14.75 -31.76 -15.79
N LEU A 86 14.29 -31.63 -14.54
CA LEU A 86 13.93 -32.78 -13.71
C LEU A 86 12.79 -33.59 -14.30
N ASP A 87 11.73 -32.94 -14.78
CA ASP A 87 10.60 -33.60 -15.44
C ASP A 87 11.09 -34.43 -16.64
N TYR A 88 11.98 -33.85 -17.47
CA TYR A 88 12.59 -34.55 -18.60
C TYR A 88 13.46 -35.74 -18.18
N ILE A 89 14.28 -35.58 -17.14
CA ILE A 89 15.11 -36.67 -16.59
C ILE A 89 14.23 -37.82 -16.11
N PHE A 90 13.16 -37.54 -15.35
CA PHE A 90 12.26 -38.57 -14.86
C PHE A 90 11.52 -39.28 -16.01
N LEU A 91 11.06 -38.53 -17.01
CA LEU A 91 10.45 -39.11 -18.21
C LEU A 91 11.42 -40.06 -18.93
N LYS A 92 12.68 -39.65 -19.10
CA LYS A 92 13.71 -40.51 -19.72
C LYS A 92 13.99 -41.75 -18.90
N LEU A 93 14.12 -41.64 -17.58
CA LEU A 93 14.34 -42.79 -16.69
C LEU A 93 13.18 -43.80 -16.77
N ARG A 94 11.93 -43.32 -16.72
CA ARG A 94 10.73 -44.18 -16.88
C ARG A 94 10.72 -44.88 -18.24
N SER A 95 11.03 -44.15 -19.32
CA SER A 95 11.12 -44.71 -20.67
C SER A 95 12.21 -45.78 -20.80
N MET A 96 13.40 -45.52 -20.23
CA MET A 96 14.50 -46.49 -20.23
C MET A 96 14.15 -47.74 -19.43
N LYS A 97 13.57 -47.58 -18.23
CA LYS A 97 13.09 -48.69 -17.40
C LYS A 97 12.08 -49.55 -18.16
N SER A 98 11.07 -48.94 -18.77
CA SER A 98 10.06 -49.65 -19.57
C SER A 98 10.68 -50.44 -20.74
N LYS A 99 11.63 -49.85 -21.46
CA LYS A 99 12.35 -50.56 -22.55
C LYS A 99 13.16 -51.74 -22.05
N LEU A 100 13.87 -51.59 -20.92
CA LEU A 100 14.66 -52.67 -20.34
C LEU A 100 13.76 -53.84 -19.91
N SER A 101 12.66 -53.56 -19.20
CA SER A 101 11.69 -54.59 -18.81
C SER A 101 11.06 -55.30 -20.00
N ALA A 102 10.78 -54.58 -21.10
CA ALA A 102 10.24 -55.18 -22.32
C ALA A 102 11.26 -56.02 -23.10
N THR A 103 12.54 -55.62 -23.10
CA THR A 103 13.59 -56.30 -23.89
C THR A 103 14.18 -57.50 -23.14
N TYR A 104 14.27 -57.42 -21.81
CA TYR A 104 14.88 -58.42 -20.96
C TYR A 104 14.02 -58.71 -19.71
N PRO A 105 12.86 -59.36 -19.88
CA PRO A 105 11.93 -59.61 -18.78
C PRO A 105 12.55 -60.49 -17.68
N ASP A 106 13.44 -61.40 -18.03
CA ASP A 106 14.06 -62.35 -17.09
C ASP A 106 15.34 -61.81 -16.41
N ALA A 107 15.87 -60.68 -16.87
CA ALA A 107 17.13 -60.11 -16.35
C ALA A 107 16.93 -59.33 -15.04
N PHE A 108 15.70 -58.89 -14.76
CA PHE A 108 15.34 -58.11 -13.58
C PHE A 108 14.04 -58.67 -12.99
N PRO A 109 14.09 -59.81 -12.26
CA PRO A 109 12.93 -60.30 -11.53
C PRO A 109 12.44 -59.20 -10.59
N ASP A 110 11.13 -58.94 -10.56
CA ASP A 110 10.51 -57.85 -9.80
C ASP A 110 10.97 -57.88 -8.33
N TYR A 111 11.92 -57.00 -7.98
CA TYR A 111 12.22 -56.66 -6.60
C TYR A 111 11.09 -55.75 -6.08
N SER A 112 9.88 -56.28 -6.03
CA SER A 112 8.65 -55.66 -5.51
C SER A 112 8.67 -55.54 -3.98
N ALA A 113 9.82 -55.19 -3.39
CA ALA A 113 9.99 -55.03 -1.95
C ALA A 113 10.42 -53.60 -1.55
N ASN A 114 10.83 -52.76 -2.50
CA ASN A 114 11.17 -51.36 -2.25
C ASN A 114 10.54 -50.46 -3.33
N GLU A 115 9.24 -50.64 -3.60
CA GLU A 115 8.50 -49.67 -4.43
C GLU A 115 8.50 -48.31 -3.72
N VAL A 116 9.47 -47.47 -4.06
CA VAL A 116 9.28 -46.03 -4.00
C VAL A 116 8.31 -45.71 -5.12
N VAL A 117 7.02 -45.87 -4.84
CA VAL A 117 5.94 -45.41 -5.69
C VAL A 117 6.17 -43.91 -5.88
N ASP A 118 6.29 -43.48 -7.13
CA ASP A 118 6.41 -42.06 -7.45
C ASP A 118 5.03 -41.41 -7.24
N GLU A 119 4.72 -41.03 -6.00
CA GLU A 119 3.45 -40.42 -5.58
C GLU A 119 3.24 -38.99 -6.09
N ARG A 120 4.14 -38.48 -6.94
CA ARG A 120 4.01 -37.12 -7.45
C ARG A 120 2.86 -37.05 -8.46
N PRO A 121 1.96 -36.06 -8.34
CA PRO A 121 0.82 -35.92 -9.24
C PRO A 121 1.31 -35.80 -10.68
N ASP A 122 0.72 -36.61 -11.56
CA ASP A 122 1.00 -36.55 -12.99
C ASP A 122 0.47 -35.22 -13.55
N LEU A 123 1.38 -34.32 -13.90
CA LEU A 123 1.05 -32.99 -14.43
C LEU A 123 0.80 -33.02 -15.95
N GLU A 124 0.92 -34.18 -16.60
CA GLU A 124 0.59 -34.33 -18.04
C GLU A 124 -0.92 -34.36 -18.30
N VAL A 125 -1.75 -34.42 -17.26
CA VAL A 125 -3.20 -34.29 -17.39
C VAL A 125 -3.59 -32.83 -17.14
N PRO A 126 -4.07 -32.07 -18.16
CA PRO A 126 -4.68 -30.78 -17.92
C PRO A 126 -5.91 -30.97 -17.03
N LYS A 127 -6.04 -30.14 -16.00
CA LYS A 127 -7.26 -30.06 -15.18
C LYS A 127 -8.32 -29.23 -15.88
#